data_AF-A0A847ZA55-F1
#
_entry.id   AF-A0A847ZA55-F1
#
_cell.length_a   1.000
_cell.length_b   1.000
_cell.length_c   1.000
_cell.angle_alpha   90.00
_cell.angle_beta   90.00
_cell.angle_gamma   90.00
#
_symmetry.space_group_name_H-M   'P 1'
#
loop_
_entity.id
_entity.type
_entity.pdbx_description
1 polymer ?
#
loop_
_entity_poly.entity_id
_entity_poly.type
_entity_poly.pdbx_seq_one_letter_code
_entity_poly.pdbx_strand_id
1 'polypeptide(L)'
;MHEFVVVSIIASVVGLLARLIMLRSDYRQYPSSPHSILSHIVMAAIASVLGAVAVPAFLEKQYTAVTFLTLAATQFREIRSVERESLQSLEETELVERGQAYIEDTAKKFESRNYVAMASSFGYSVLYYLSKLYLNERLSMLVSVVLICAFICFLYYYMRSGRIEQIAKIEIKEVKNNGPLIIVDDVVLVNIGNKKSQQIVLENAVGIVLTPKDKDAEVTLSNLGQRQAILSNCSIQLGIKKDVDEPDFTPLARRNPQTGKIAILLLCMENDKDIIINSVAHTPILESAKRKPSLFYKNLKKDKKV
;
A
#
# COMPACT_ATOMS: atom_id res chain seq x y z
N MET A 1 17.00 8.57 -37.37
CA MET A 1 15.53 8.72 -37.51
C MET A 1 14.78 7.40 -37.32
N HIS A 2 14.86 6.42 -38.23
CA HIS A 2 14.11 5.15 -38.10
C HIS A 2 14.43 4.38 -36.81
N GLU A 3 15.71 4.32 -36.42
CA GLU A 3 16.11 3.66 -35.18
C GLU A 3 15.49 4.30 -33.93
N PHE A 4 15.58 5.62 -33.79
CA PHE A 4 15.01 6.35 -32.65
C PHE A 4 13.53 6.04 -32.46
N VAL A 5 12.78 5.95 -33.57
CA VAL A 5 11.35 5.61 -33.57
C VAL A 5 11.14 4.17 -33.08
N VAL A 6 11.87 3.20 -33.65
CA VAL A 6 11.76 1.78 -33.26
C VAL A 6 12.07 1.59 -31.77
N VAL A 7 13.17 2.18 -31.28
CA VAL A 7 13.55 2.10 -29.87
C VAL A 7 12.50 2.75 -28.98
N SER A 8 11.96 3.91 -29.37
CA SER A 8 10.93 4.61 -28.59
C SER A 8 9.62 3.82 -28.50
N ILE A 9 9.22 3.14 -29.58
CA ILE A 9 8.03 2.28 -29.58
C ILE A 9 8.23 1.10 -28.63
N ILE A 10 9.36 0.38 -28.74
CA ILE A 10 9.64 -0.77 -27.88
C ILE A 10 9.74 -0.33 -26.41
N ALA A 11 10.46 0.76 -26.13
CA ALA A 11 10.56 1.34 -24.80
C ALA A 11 9.18 1.70 -24.21
N SER A 12 8.30 2.30 -25.02
CA SER A 12 6.94 2.67 -24.60
C SER A 12 6.10 1.44 -24.25
N VAL A 13 6.20 0.38 -25.05
CA VAL A 13 5.52 -0.90 -24.78
C VAL A 13 6.06 -1.53 -23.49
N VAL A 14 7.38 -1.52 -23.26
CA VAL A 14 8.00 -2.02 -22.02
C VAL A 14 7.45 -1.27 -20.80
N GLY A 15 7.41 0.06 -20.84
CA GLY A 15 6.86 0.87 -19.74
C GLY A 15 5.38 0.59 -19.47
N LEU A 16 4.58 0.46 -20.54
CA LEU A 16 3.16 0.14 -20.42
C LEU A 16 2.95 -1.25 -19.83
N LEU A 17 3.69 -2.26 -20.29
CA LEU A 17 3.65 -3.62 -19.74
C LEU A 17 4.07 -3.65 -18.27
N ALA A 18 5.12 -2.90 -17.89
CA ALA A 18 5.52 -2.76 -16.50
C ALA A 18 4.35 -2.25 -15.63
N ARG A 19 3.58 -1.27 -16.12
CA ARG A 19 2.38 -0.81 -15.43
C ARG A 19 1.31 -1.88 -15.34
N LEU A 20 0.99 -2.55 -16.45
CA LEU A 20 -0.08 -3.55 -16.49
C LEU A 20 0.18 -4.72 -15.54
N ILE A 21 1.44 -5.17 -15.44
CA ILE A 21 1.84 -6.21 -14.47
C ILE A 21 1.64 -5.73 -13.02
N MET A 22 1.85 -4.44 -12.75
CA MET A 22 1.63 -3.83 -11.44
C MET A 22 0.17 -3.45 -11.17
N LEU A 23 -0.67 -3.39 -12.21
CA LEU A 23 -2.08 -3.04 -12.16
C LEU A 23 -2.90 -4.27 -11.73
N ARG A 24 -2.68 -4.74 -10.51
CA ARG A 24 -3.52 -5.77 -9.91
C ARG A 24 -4.68 -5.11 -9.19
N SER A 25 -5.92 -5.44 -9.57
CA SER A 25 -7.11 -5.10 -8.80
C SER A 25 -7.03 -5.85 -7.46
N ASP A 26 -6.98 -5.12 -6.36
CA ASP A 26 -7.03 -5.69 -5.02
C ASP A 26 -8.50 -5.89 -4.62
N TYR A 27 -8.79 -6.96 -3.87
CA TYR A 27 -10.13 -7.29 -3.37
C TYR A 27 -10.69 -6.22 -2.39
N ARG A 28 -9.84 -5.27 -1.99
CA ARG A 28 -10.15 -4.14 -1.10
C ARG A 28 -10.80 -2.94 -1.81
N GLN A 29 -11.36 -3.17 -3.01
CA GLN A 29 -12.13 -2.21 -3.82
C GLN A 29 -11.36 -0.98 -4.34
N TYR A 30 -10.13 -1.13 -4.86
CA TYR A 30 -9.59 -0.07 -5.74
C TYR A 30 -8.38 -0.53 -6.59
N PRO A 31 -8.32 -0.21 -7.92
CA PRO A 31 -9.34 0.49 -8.70
C PRO A 31 -10.55 -0.42 -8.97
N SER A 32 -11.75 0.10 -8.68
CA SER A 32 -13.02 -0.64 -8.66
C SER A 32 -13.89 -0.39 -9.89
N SER A 33 -13.60 0.66 -10.68
CA SER A 33 -14.39 1.01 -11.87
C SER A 33 -13.58 0.89 -13.17
N PRO A 34 -14.23 0.47 -14.28
CA PRO A 34 -13.59 0.47 -15.60
C PRO A 34 -13.02 1.84 -16.00
N HIS A 35 -13.65 2.92 -15.55
CA HIS A 35 -13.20 4.28 -15.82
C HIS A 35 -11.88 4.63 -15.10
N SER A 36 -11.74 4.23 -13.83
CA SER A 36 -10.49 4.39 -13.08
C SER A 36 -9.35 3.55 -13.69
N ILE A 37 -9.64 2.30 -14.08
CA ILE A 37 -8.69 1.44 -14.78
C ILE A 37 -8.20 2.10 -16.08
N LEU A 38 -9.13 2.64 -16.89
CA LEU A 38 -8.79 3.33 -18.13
C LEU A 38 -7.89 4.55 -17.89
N SER A 39 -8.23 5.39 -16.91
CA SER A 39 -7.41 6.56 -16.53
C SER A 39 -5.97 6.17 -16.18
N HIS A 40 -5.80 5.10 -15.40
CA HIS A 40 -4.46 4.60 -15.06
C HIS A 40 -3.68 4.06 -16.25
N ILE A 41 -4.34 3.38 -17.20
CA ILE A 41 -3.71 2.87 -18.42
C ILE A 41 -3.27 4.04 -19.32
N VAL A 42 -4.14 5.03 -19.51
CA VAL A 42 -3.82 6.22 -20.32
C VAL A 42 -2.63 6.98 -19.72
N MET A 43 -2.64 7.21 -18.41
CA MET A 43 -1.50 7.89 -17.79
C MET A 43 -0.21 7.08 -17.91
N ALA A 44 -0.28 5.77 -17.75
CA ALA A 44 0.89 4.92 -17.90
C ALA A 44 1.43 4.92 -19.33
N ALA A 45 0.56 5.01 -20.34
CA ALA A 45 0.97 5.19 -21.73
C ALA A 45 1.72 6.52 -21.91
N ILE A 46 1.18 7.62 -21.39
CA ILE A 46 1.83 8.95 -21.43
C ILE A 46 3.20 8.90 -20.72
N ALA A 47 3.25 8.34 -19.51
CA ALA A 47 4.48 8.16 -18.74
C ALA A 47 5.54 7.36 -19.50
N SER A 48 5.11 6.27 -20.14
CA SER A 48 5.99 5.38 -20.89
C SER A 48 6.55 6.06 -22.13
N VAL A 49 5.73 6.79 -22.88
CA VAL A 49 6.17 7.57 -24.06
C VAL A 49 7.18 8.65 -23.66
N LEU A 50 6.93 9.38 -22.58
CA LEU A 50 7.83 10.43 -22.10
C LEU A 50 9.19 9.86 -21.69
N GLY A 51 9.22 8.73 -20.99
CA GLY A 51 10.47 8.05 -20.66
C GLY A 51 11.20 7.49 -21.90
N ALA A 52 10.45 6.92 -22.85
CA ALA A 52 11.00 6.31 -24.06
C ALA A 52 11.76 7.30 -24.96
N VAL A 53 11.17 8.48 -25.17
CA VAL A 53 11.65 9.51 -26.11
C VAL A 53 12.77 10.37 -25.50
N ALA A 54 12.91 10.38 -24.17
CA ALA A 54 13.89 11.22 -23.50
C ALA A 54 15.34 10.99 -23.96
N VAL A 55 15.77 9.73 -24.08
CA VAL A 55 17.15 9.41 -24.50
C VAL A 55 17.42 9.80 -25.96
N PRO A 56 16.59 9.41 -26.95
CA PRO A 56 16.69 9.92 -28.31
C PRO A 56 16.77 11.45 -28.40
N ALA A 57 15.93 12.16 -27.63
CA ALA A 57 15.90 13.62 -27.64
C ALA A 57 17.23 14.21 -27.14
N PHE A 58 17.84 13.64 -26.10
CA PHE A 58 19.16 14.08 -25.63
C PHE A 58 20.27 13.79 -26.64
N LEU A 59 20.23 12.65 -27.32
CA LEU A 59 21.20 12.32 -28.37
C LEU A 59 21.11 13.29 -29.56
N GLU A 60 19.90 13.75 -29.89
CA GLU A 60 19.62 14.78 -30.89
C GLU A 60 19.81 16.23 -30.37
N LYS A 61 20.34 16.40 -29.15
CA LYS A 61 20.58 17.70 -28.50
C LYS A 61 19.31 18.57 -28.36
N GLN A 62 18.14 17.92 -28.32
CA GLN A 62 16.84 18.55 -28.08
C GLN A 62 16.58 18.68 -26.57
N TYR A 63 17.35 19.53 -25.89
CA TYR A 63 17.25 19.71 -24.43
C TYR A 63 15.90 20.31 -23.98
N THR A 64 15.11 20.85 -24.91
CA THR A 64 13.71 21.21 -24.66
C THR A 64 12.88 20.03 -24.15
N ALA A 65 13.26 18.78 -24.43
CA ALA A 65 12.59 17.60 -23.91
C ALA A 65 12.52 17.53 -22.37
N VAL A 66 13.42 18.21 -21.65
CA VAL A 66 13.38 18.31 -20.18
C VAL A 66 12.09 18.96 -19.69
N THR A 67 11.51 19.90 -20.45
CA THR A 67 10.24 20.55 -20.04
C THR A 67 9.09 19.56 -20.04
N PHE A 68 9.04 18.62 -21.00
CA PHE A 68 8.04 17.56 -21.04
C PHE A 68 8.19 16.57 -19.89
N LEU A 69 9.42 16.28 -19.44
CA LEU A 69 9.66 15.45 -18.24
C LEU A 69 9.16 16.14 -16.97
N THR A 70 9.39 17.45 -16.84
CA THR A 70 8.88 18.26 -15.72
C THR A 70 7.35 18.33 -15.72
N LEU A 71 6.74 18.47 -16.90
CA LEU A 71 5.29 18.41 -17.05
C LEU A 71 4.73 17.05 -16.62
N ALA A 72 5.40 15.96 -17.01
CA ALA A 72 5.05 14.59 -16.58
C ALA A 72 5.05 14.45 -15.06
N ALA A 73 6.10 14.93 -14.41
CA ALA A 73 6.23 14.87 -12.95
C ALA A 73 5.09 15.64 -12.25
N THR A 74 4.65 16.74 -12.85
CA THR A 74 3.51 17.52 -12.34
C THR A 74 2.21 16.75 -12.47
N GLN A 75 1.97 16.12 -13.63
CA GLN A 75 0.81 15.27 -13.89
C GLN A 75 0.72 14.08 -12.92
N PHE A 76 1.84 13.43 -12.59
CA PHE A 76 1.81 12.32 -11.63
C PHE A 76 1.44 12.75 -10.21
N ARG A 77 1.86 13.95 -9.80
CA ARG A 77 1.46 14.53 -8.51
C ARG A 77 -0.03 14.91 -8.49
N GLU A 78 -0.55 15.43 -9.59
CA GLU A 78 -1.99 15.75 -9.73
C GLU A 78 -2.86 14.50 -9.63
N ILE A 79 -2.39 13.37 -10.17
CA ILE A 79 -3.10 12.08 -10.00
C ILE A 79 -3.17 11.69 -8.54
N ARG A 80 -2.09 11.84 -7.78
CA ARG A 80 -2.14 11.55 -6.34
C ARG A 80 -3.21 12.38 -5.63
N SER A 81 -3.34 13.67 -5.94
CA SER A 81 -4.39 14.50 -5.33
C SER A 81 -5.78 14.00 -5.73
N VAL A 82 -6.02 13.73 -7.01
CA VAL A 82 -7.32 13.24 -7.50
C VAL A 82 -7.67 11.89 -6.87
N GLU A 83 -6.73 10.95 -6.80
CA GLU A 83 -6.95 9.64 -6.18
C GLU A 83 -7.24 9.77 -4.68
N ARG A 84 -6.51 10.65 -3.99
CA ARG A 84 -6.72 10.88 -2.57
C ARG A 84 -8.09 11.50 -2.30
N GLU A 85 -8.49 12.51 -3.07
CA GLU A 85 -9.79 13.16 -2.96
C GLU A 85 -10.93 12.18 -3.28
N SER A 86 -10.78 11.38 -4.34
CA SER A 86 -11.76 10.35 -4.69
C SER A 86 -11.88 9.27 -3.61
N LEU A 87 -10.79 8.87 -2.96
CA LEU A 87 -10.86 7.92 -1.86
C LEU A 87 -11.51 8.55 -0.63
N GLN A 88 -11.18 9.82 -0.32
CA GLN A 88 -11.78 10.54 0.80
C GLN A 88 -13.29 10.70 0.64
N SER A 89 -13.79 10.99 -0.57
CA SER A 89 -15.24 11.12 -0.79
C SER A 89 -15.98 9.80 -0.64
N LEU A 90 -15.33 8.67 -0.94
CA LEU A 90 -15.91 7.33 -0.70
C LEU A 90 -16.03 7.00 0.80
N GLU A 91 -15.21 7.60 1.67
CA GLU A 91 -15.27 7.32 3.11
C GLU A 91 -16.57 7.84 3.76
N GLU A 92 -17.20 8.87 3.19
CA GLU A 92 -18.41 9.48 3.74
C GLU A 92 -19.61 8.50 3.79
N THR A 93 -19.58 7.46 2.97
CA THR A 93 -20.63 6.43 2.90
C THR A 93 -20.20 5.09 3.52
N GLU A 94 -19.00 5.01 4.09
CA GLU A 94 -18.48 3.80 4.72
C GLU A 94 -18.82 3.76 6.22
N LEU A 95 -19.36 2.64 6.69
CA LEU A 95 -19.67 2.43 8.10
C LEU A 95 -18.40 2.31 8.98
N VAL A 96 -17.27 1.95 8.35
CA VAL A 96 -15.93 1.88 8.96
C VAL A 96 -14.88 2.40 7.98
N GLU A 97 -14.53 3.67 8.16
CA GLU A 97 -13.51 4.37 7.37
C GLU A 97 -12.14 3.65 7.35
N ARG A 98 -11.46 3.66 6.21
CA ARG A 98 -10.05 3.26 6.01
C ARG A 98 -9.09 4.17 6.77
N GLY A 99 -9.44 5.45 6.87
CA GLY A 99 -8.65 6.49 7.53
C GLY A 99 -7.54 7.08 6.66
N GLN A 100 -7.14 8.31 7.00
CA GLN A 100 -6.27 9.16 6.18
C GLN A 100 -4.92 8.54 5.82
N ALA A 101 -4.30 7.80 6.74
CA ALA A 101 -3.00 7.16 6.48
C ALA A 101 -3.09 6.07 5.39
N TYR A 102 -4.20 5.33 5.35
CA TYR A 102 -4.45 4.31 4.33
C TYR A 102 -4.68 4.96 2.96
N ILE A 103 -5.50 6.01 2.93
CA ILE A 103 -5.83 6.78 1.71
C ILE A 103 -4.56 7.39 1.12
N GLU A 104 -3.75 8.05 1.95
CA GLU A 104 -2.50 8.70 1.53
C GLU A 104 -1.49 7.69 0.94
N ASP A 105 -1.29 6.54 1.59
CA ASP A 105 -0.37 5.53 1.07
C ASP A 105 -0.91 4.85 -0.18
N THR A 106 -2.24 4.70 -0.30
CA THR A 106 -2.87 4.20 -1.53
C THR A 106 -2.66 5.19 -2.68
N ALA A 107 -2.85 6.49 -2.45
CA ALA A 107 -2.63 7.53 -3.46
C ALA A 107 -1.15 7.61 -3.90
N LYS A 108 -0.19 7.49 -2.96
CA LYS A 108 1.26 7.37 -3.27
C LYS A 108 1.60 6.14 -4.11
N LYS A 109 0.91 5.02 -3.90
CA LYS A 109 1.08 3.82 -4.75
C LYS A 109 0.66 4.09 -6.19
N PHE A 110 -0.39 4.87 -6.43
CA PHE A 110 -0.79 5.23 -7.79
C PHE A 110 0.21 6.15 -8.49
N GLU A 111 0.71 7.16 -7.77
CA GLU A 111 1.78 8.05 -8.24
C GLU A 111 3.06 7.25 -8.57
N SER A 112 3.55 6.46 -7.62
CA SER A 112 4.80 5.67 -7.76
C SER A 112 4.77 4.68 -8.91
N ARG A 113 3.64 4.03 -9.17
CA ARG A 113 3.52 3.10 -10.31
C ARG A 113 3.62 3.81 -11.68
N ASN A 114 3.23 5.08 -11.79
CA ASN A 114 3.46 5.86 -13.01
C ASN A 114 4.95 6.22 -13.17
N TYR A 115 5.64 6.54 -12.08
CA TYR A 115 7.10 6.69 -12.08
C TYR A 115 7.81 5.40 -12.52
N VAL A 116 7.35 4.22 -12.09
CA VAL A 116 7.93 2.94 -12.55
C VAL A 116 7.75 2.74 -14.05
N ALA A 117 6.58 3.04 -14.62
CA ALA A 117 6.34 2.92 -16.06
C ALA A 117 7.31 3.80 -16.87
N MET A 118 7.45 5.06 -16.47
CA MET A 118 8.39 6.01 -17.07
C MET A 118 9.85 5.59 -16.90
N ALA A 119 10.25 5.17 -15.69
CA ALA A 119 11.61 4.72 -15.41
C ALA A 119 11.95 3.43 -16.18
N SER A 120 10.98 2.56 -16.41
CA SER A 120 11.16 1.32 -17.18
C SER A 120 11.37 1.60 -18.66
N SER A 121 10.56 2.49 -19.25
CA SER A 121 10.74 2.87 -20.66
C SER A 121 12.04 3.65 -20.87
N PHE A 122 12.35 4.60 -19.98
CA PHE A 122 13.62 5.32 -19.98
C PHE A 122 14.81 4.38 -19.82
N GLY A 123 14.74 3.47 -18.84
CA GLY A 123 15.78 2.49 -18.56
C GLY A 123 16.07 1.58 -19.75
N TYR A 124 15.03 1.08 -20.43
CA TYR A 124 15.21 0.32 -21.68
C TYR A 124 15.95 1.15 -22.75
N SER A 125 15.54 2.41 -22.95
CA SER A 125 16.15 3.30 -23.92
C SER A 125 17.65 3.54 -23.61
N VAL A 126 17.98 3.81 -22.34
CA VAL A 126 19.38 3.94 -21.88
C VAL A 126 20.17 2.65 -22.12
N LEU A 127 19.64 1.51 -21.68
CA LEU A 127 20.30 0.21 -21.81
C LEU A 127 20.56 -0.15 -23.27
N TYR A 128 19.63 0.18 -24.18
CA TYR A 128 19.79 -0.06 -25.60
C TYR A 128 20.96 0.74 -26.18
N TYR A 129 21.00 2.06 -25.97
CA TYR A 129 22.08 2.89 -26.51
C TYR A 129 23.43 2.57 -25.88
N LEU A 130 23.49 2.22 -24.59
CA LEU A 130 24.72 1.76 -23.95
C LEU A 130 25.20 0.41 -24.51
N SER A 131 24.29 -0.56 -24.67
CA SER A 131 24.63 -1.87 -25.22
C SER A 131 25.09 -1.76 -26.67
N LYS A 132 24.50 -0.84 -27.45
CA LYS A 132 24.88 -0.56 -28.84
C LYS A 132 26.34 -0.10 -28.99
N LEU A 133 26.96 0.47 -27.96
CA LEU A 133 28.38 0.84 -28.01
C LEU A 133 29.31 -0.38 -28.13
N TYR A 134 28.84 -1.56 -27.70
CA TYR A 134 29.66 -2.78 -27.62
C TYR A 134 29.10 -3.95 -28.45
N LEU A 135 27.80 -3.95 -28.76
CA LEU A 135 27.09 -5.06 -29.39
C LEU A 135 26.34 -4.62 -30.66
N ASN A 136 26.08 -5.59 -31.54
CA ASN A 136 25.24 -5.40 -32.73
C ASN A 136 23.79 -5.07 -32.32
N GLU A 137 23.07 -4.33 -33.18
CA GLU A 137 21.73 -3.81 -32.88
C GLU A 137 20.74 -4.86 -32.35
N ARG A 138 20.68 -6.04 -32.99
CA ARG A 138 19.79 -7.14 -32.56
C ARG A 138 20.13 -7.66 -31.16
N LEU A 139 21.42 -7.79 -30.86
CA LEU A 139 21.89 -8.23 -29.55
C LEU A 139 21.65 -7.16 -28.49
N SER A 140 21.87 -5.89 -28.82
CA SER A 140 21.57 -4.76 -27.92
C SER A 140 20.10 -4.71 -27.53
N MET A 141 19.17 -4.94 -28.47
CA MET A 141 17.73 -5.04 -28.15
C MET A 141 17.47 -6.18 -27.17
N LEU A 142 17.95 -7.39 -27.47
CA LEU A 142 17.72 -8.57 -26.62
C LEU A 142 18.28 -8.37 -25.21
N VAL A 143 19.54 -7.93 -25.09
CA VAL A 143 20.19 -7.69 -23.80
C VAL A 143 19.45 -6.62 -22.99
N SER A 144 19.00 -5.55 -23.64
CA SER A 144 18.26 -4.48 -22.96
C SER A 144 16.90 -4.94 -22.45
N VAL A 145 16.19 -5.79 -23.21
CA VAL A 145 14.93 -6.40 -22.74
C VAL A 145 15.18 -7.26 -21.50
N VAL A 146 16.21 -8.11 -21.51
CA VAL A 146 16.52 -8.98 -20.36
C VAL A 146 16.87 -8.16 -19.12
N LEU A 147 17.73 -7.15 -19.26
CA LEU A 147 18.14 -6.29 -18.16
C LEU A 147 16.99 -5.45 -17.61
N ILE A 148 16.14 -4.88 -18.46
CA ILE A 148 15.01 -4.09 -17.99
C ILE A 148 13.94 -4.97 -17.32
N CYS A 149 13.70 -6.18 -17.82
CA CYS A 149 12.82 -7.14 -17.15
C CYS A 149 13.35 -7.50 -15.75
N ALA A 150 14.65 -7.75 -15.61
CA ALA A 150 15.27 -7.98 -14.30
C ALA A 150 15.09 -6.77 -13.36
N PHE A 151 15.26 -5.55 -13.88
CA PHE A 151 15.03 -4.31 -13.12
C PHE A 151 13.58 -4.13 -12.69
N ILE A 152 12.61 -4.38 -13.58
CA ILE A 152 11.17 -4.31 -13.26
C ILE A 152 10.82 -5.35 -12.19
N CYS A 153 11.32 -6.58 -12.31
CA CYS A 153 11.11 -7.63 -11.30
C CYS A 153 11.70 -7.21 -9.93
N PHE A 154 12.89 -6.60 -9.93
CA PHE A 154 13.51 -6.07 -8.72
C PHE A 154 12.64 -4.97 -8.07
N LEU A 155 12.20 -3.97 -8.85
CA LEU A 155 11.32 -2.92 -8.35
C LEU A 155 10.00 -3.48 -7.82
N TYR A 156 9.40 -4.43 -8.53
CA TYR A 156 8.16 -5.09 -8.10
C TYR A 156 8.32 -5.76 -6.74
N TYR A 157 9.42 -6.49 -6.52
CA TYR A 157 9.69 -7.12 -5.24
C TYR A 157 9.97 -6.09 -4.12
N TYR A 158 10.76 -5.06 -4.43
CA TYR A 158 11.16 -4.04 -3.46
C TYR A 158 9.99 -3.15 -3.00
N MET A 159 9.07 -2.81 -3.91
CA MET A 159 7.91 -1.94 -3.64
C MET A 159 6.72 -2.69 -3.01
N ARG A 160 6.85 -4.00 -2.75
CA ARG A 160 5.77 -4.77 -2.12
C ARG A 160 5.62 -4.33 -0.66
N SER A 161 4.42 -3.87 -0.30
CA SER A 161 4.10 -3.56 1.10
C SER A 161 4.22 -4.82 1.97
N GLY A 162 4.78 -4.64 3.18
CA GLY A 162 4.78 -5.69 4.19
C GLY A 162 3.38 -5.99 4.70
N ARG A 163 3.24 -7.05 5.49
CA ARG A 163 1.96 -7.53 6.03
C ARG A 163 2.00 -7.64 7.55
N ILE A 164 0.84 -7.53 8.22
CA ILE A 164 0.77 -7.60 9.69
C ILE A 164 1.35 -8.91 10.24
N GLU A 165 1.16 -10.04 9.55
CA GLU A 165 1.74 -11.34 9.92
C GLU A 165 3.27 -11.31 10.07
N GLN A 166 3.95 -10.40 9.38
CA GLN A 166 5.41 -10.27 9.42
C GLN A 166 5.87 -9.57 10.70
N ILE A 167 5.04 -8.69 11.29
CA ILE A 167 5.41 -7.83 12.42
C ILE A 167 4.70 -8.19 13.73
N ALA A 168 3.60 -8.96 13.69
CA ALA A 168 2.83 -9.32 14.87
C ALA A 168 2.46 -10.80 14.88
N LYS A 169 2.37 -11.38 16.09
CA LYS A 169 1.64 -12.63 16.33
C LYS A 169 0.17 -12.28 16.53
N ILE A 170 -0.72 -13.00 15.84
CA ILE A 170 -2.17 -12.77 15.86
C ILE A 170 -2.81 -13.91 16.65
N GLU A 171 -3.57 -13.58 17.69
CA GLU A 171 -4.28 -14.56 18.51
C GLU A 171 -5.73 -14.11 18.69
N ILE A 172 -6.68 -15.03 18.50
CA ILE A 172 -8.07 -14.80 18.90
C ILE A 172 -8.18 -15.02 20.41
N LYS A 173 -8.83 -14.09 21.10
CA LYS A 173 -9.10 -14.14 22.54
C LYS A 173 -10.59 -13.92 22.79
N GLU A 174 -11.04 -14.46 23.92
CA GLU A 174 -12.39 -14.26 24.41
C GLU A 174 -12.62 -12.78 24.77
N VAL A 175 -13.79 -12.26 24.40
CA VAL A 175 -14.26 -10.93 24.79
C VAL A 175 -14.96 -11.08 26.14
N LYS A 176 -14.53 -10.29 27.13
CA LYS A 176 -15.07 -10.31 28.50
C LYS A 176 -15.63 -8.95 28.87
N ASN A 177 -16.56 -8.92 29.80
CA ASN A 177 -17.00 -7.69 30.43
C ASN A 177 -16.57 -7.61 31.90
N ASN A 178 -16.25 -6.40 32.36
CA ASN A 178 -16.11 -6.08 33.77
C ASN A 178 -17.02 -4.88 34.08
N GLY A 179 -18.21 -5.17 34.60
CA GLY A 179 -19.28 -4.19 34.68
C GLY A 179 -19.64 -3.69 33.28
N PRO A 180 -19.55 -2.37 33.00
CA PRO A 180 -19.85 -1.84 31.68
C PRO A 180 -18.65 -1.84 30.72
N LEU A 181 -17.47 -2.26 31.17
CA LEU A 181 -16.25 -2.27 30.36
C LEU A 181 -16.14 -3.56 29.54
N ILE A 182 -15.95 -3.44 28.24
CA ILE A 182 -15.60 -4.56 27.34
C ILE A 182 -14.08 -4.66 27.24
N ILE A 183 -13.56 -5.87 27.47
CA ILE A 183 -12.14 -6.17 27.63
C ILE A 183 -11.76 -7.33 26.71
N VAL A 184 -10.61 -7.23 26.05
CA VAL A 184 -9.96 -8.34 25.34
C VAL A 184 -8.53 -8.46 25.87
N ASP A 185 -8.17 -9.66 26.31
CA ASP A 185 -6.93 -9.91 27.09
C ASP A 185 -6.88 -9.03 28.34
N ASP A 186 -5.93 -8.08 28.40
CA ASP A 186 -5.75 -7.13 29.50
C ASP A 186 -6.09 -5.68 29.09
N VAL A 187 -6.75 -5.49 27.95
CA VAL A 187 -7.01 -4.16 27.37
C VAL A 187 -8.50 -3.83 27.40
N VAL A 188 -8.84 -2.72 28.05
CA VAL A 188 -10.18 -2.13 28.02
C VAL A 188 -10.39 -1.43 26.67
N LEU A 189 -11.44 -1.80 25.95
CA LEU A 189 -11.72 -1.30 24.60
C LEU A 189 -12.78 -0.20 24.58
N VAL A 190 -13.93 -0.48 25.19
CA VAL A 190 -15.11 0.41 25.19
C VAL A 190 -15.92 0.25 26.47
N ASN A 191 -16.62 1.30 26.86
CA ASN A 191 -17.59 1.30 27.94
C ASN A 191 -18.99 1.32 27.34
N ILE A 192 -19.75 0.24 27.51
CA ILE A 192 -21.12 0.11 27.02
C ILE A 192 -22.02 0.04 28.24
N GLY A 193 -22.82 1.07 28.49
CA GLY A 193 -23.73 1.10 29.64
C GLY A 193 -24.98 0.22 29.46
N ASN A 194 -25.43 0.06 28.21
CA ASN A 194 -26.63 -0.70 27.90
C ASN A 194 -26.37 -2.21 27.97
N LYS A 195 -27.06 -2.90 28.88
CA LYS A 195 -26.92 -4.36 29.07
C LYS A 195 -27.27 -5.18 27.82
N LYS A 196 -28.24 -4.73 27.01
CA LYS A 196 -28.61 -5.43 25.77
C LYS A 196 -27.47 -5.36 24.75
N SER A 197 -26.91 -4.16 24.54
CA SER A 197 -25.75 -3.97 23.66
C SER A 197 -24.53 -4.77 24.13
N GLN A 198 -24.26 -4.79 25.45
CA GLN A 198 -23.19 -5.61 26.02
C GLN A 198 -23.36 -7.09 25.67
N GLN A 199 -24.56 -7.64 25.84
CA GLN A 199 -24.83 -9.04 25.56
C GLN A 199 -24.60 -9.36 24.08
N ILE A 200 -25.11 -8.52 23.17
CA ILE A 200 -24.89 -8.67 21.73
C ILE A 200 -23.39 -8.70 21.40
N VAL A 201 -22.61 -7.78 21.99
CA VAL A 201 -21.16 -7.71 21.81
C VAL A 201 -20.47 -8.97 22.34
N LEU A 202 -20.82 -9.45 23.53
CA LEU A 202 -20.20 -10.64 24.10
C LEU A 202 -20.49 -11.92 23.30
N GLU A 203 -21.69 -12.01 22.72
CA GLU A 203 -22.10 -13.17 21.91
C GLU A 203 -21.54 -13.14 20.49
N ASN A 204 -21.41 -11.95 19.88
CA ASN A 204 -21.11 -11.83 18.45
C ASN A 204 -19.72 -11.25 18.13
N ALA A 205 -19.04 -10.62 19.09
CA ALA A 205 -17.76 -10.00 18.82
C ALA A 205 -16.61 -10.99 18.91
N VAL A 206 -15.61 -10.76 18.08
CA VAL A 206 -14.35 -11.49 18.07
C VAL A 206 -13.26 -10.59 18.63
N GLY A 207 -12.64 -11.05 19.73
CA GLY A 207 -11.47 -10.41 20.32
C GLY A 207 -10.21 -10.88 19.61
N ILE A 208 -9.38 -9.96 19.15
CA ILE A 208 -8.09 -10.28 18.52
C ILE A 208 -6.98 -9.53 19.24
N VAL A 209 -5.88 -10.21 19.52
CA VAL A 209 -4.68 -9.61 20.11
C VAL A 209 -3.53 -9.71 19.13
N LEU A 210 -2.91 -8.56 18.86
CA LEU A 210 -1.67 -8.43 18.13
C LEU A 210 -0.53 -8.24 19.13
N THR A 211 0.34 -9.23 19.21
CA THR A 211 1.59 -9.13 19.98
C THR A 211 2.73 -8.75 19.03
N PRO A 212 3.34 -7.56 19.17
CA PRO A 212 4.46 -7.15 18.32
C PRO A 212 5.65 -8.10 18.44
N LYS A 213 6.32 -8.43 17.32
CA LYS A 213 7.48 -9.34 17.31
C LYS A 213 8.78 -8.66 17.73
N ASP A 214 8.88 -7.35 17.52
CA ASP A 214 10.05 -6.53 17.86
C ASP A 214 9.65 -5.08 18.18
N LYS A 215 10.64 -4.25 18.53
CA LYS A 215 10.41 -2.83 18.86
C LYS A 215 9.97 -1.99 17.65
N ASP A 216 10.37 -2.38 16.44
CA ASP A 216 9.98 -1.65 15.23
C ASP A 216 8.49 -1.89 14.93
N ALA A 217 8.05 -3.14 15.09
CA ALA A 217 6.67 -3.56 15.05
C ALA A 217 5.83 -2.87 16.11
N GLU A 218 6.32 -2.78 17.35
CA GLU A 218 5.61 -2.13 18.46
C GLU A 218 5.30 -0.66 18.13
N VAL A 219 6.30 0.10 17.66
CA VAL A 219 6.11 1.50 17.29
C VAL A 219 5.24 1.63 16.05
N THR A 220 5.38 0.74 15.07
CA THR A 220 4.54 0.75 13.85
C THR A 220 3.07 0.52 14.18
N LEU A 221 2.75 -0.47 15.03
CA LEU A 221 1.38 -0.78 15.47
C LEU A 221 0.80 0.27 16.44
N SER A 222 1.66 1.05 17.10
CA SER A 222 1.22 2.18 17.92
C SER A 222 0.59 3.30 17.09
N ASN A 223 0.81 3.36 15.78
CA ASN A 223 0.19 4.33 14.90
C ASN A 223 -1.34 4.10 14.79
N LEU A 224 -2.13 5.15 14.97
CA LEU A 224 -3.60 5.07 14.88
C LEU A 224 -4.08 4.73 13.46
N GLY A 225 -3.43 5.29 12.43
CA GLY A 225 -3.74 5.00 11.03
C GLY A 225 -3.50 3.54 10.65
N GLN A 226 -2.45 2.91 11.17
CA GLN A 226 -2.23 1.47 10.97
C GLN A 226 -3.32 0.63 11.63
N ARG A 227 -3.78 1.03 12.82
CA ARG A 227 -4.88 0.35 13.52
C ARG A 227 -6.20 0.51 12.79
N GLN A 228 -6.51 1.71 12.33
CA GLN A 228 -7.70 1.98 11.52
C GLN A 228 -7.70 1.18 10.21
N ALA A 229 -6.54 1.10 9.54
CA ALA A 229 -6.37 0.28 8.36
C ALA A 229 -6.68 -1.20 8.61
N ILE A 230 -6.29 -1.75 9.78
CA ILE A 230 -6.65 -3.12 10.16
C ILE A 230 -8.16 -3.24 10.33
N LEU A 231 -8.79 -2.33 11.07
CA LEU A 231 -10.22 -2.35 11.31
C LEU A 231 -11.02 -2.29 10.01
N SER A 232 -10.77 -1.29 9.17
CA SER A 232 -11.47 -1.14 7.88
C SER A 232 -11.24 -2.30 6.94
N ASN A 233 -9.99 -2.77 6.82
CA ASN A 233 -9.68 -3.90 5.96
C ASN A 233 -10.37 -5.20 6.42
N CYS A 234 -10.51 -5.39 7.74
CA CYS A 234 -11.29 -6.51 8.29
C CYS A 234 -12.78 -6.32 8.03
N SER A 235 -13.31 -5.12 8.24
CA SER A 235 -14.72 -4.79 7.98
C SER A 235 -15.14 -5.04 6.54
N ILE A 236 -14.31 -4.64 5.56
CA ILE A 236 -14.57 -4.83 4.13
C ILE A 236 -14.56 -6.32 3.77
N GLN A 237 -13.64 -7.11 4.33
CA GLN A 237 -13.47 -8.52 3.97
C GLN A 237 -14.45 -9.46 4.68
N LEU A 238 -14.75 -9.20 5.96
CA LEU A 238 -15.52 -10.09 6.82
C LEU A 238 -17.00 -9.68 6.93
N GLY A 239 -17.34 -8.51 6.37
CA GLY A 239 -18.59 -7.82 6.67
C GLY A 239 -18.63 -7.31 8.11
N ILE A 240 -19.58 -6.44 8.42
CA ILE A 240 -19.79 -5.90 9.76
C ILE A 240 -21.22 -6.07 10.22
N LYS A 241 -21.39 -6.30 11.53
CA LYS A 241 -22.67 -6.32 12.23
C LYS A 241 -22.89 -4.96 12.91
N LYS A 242 -23.02 -3.92 12.11
CA LYS A 242 -23.26 -2.53 12.54
C LYS A 242 -24.11 -1.85 11.49
N ASP A 243 -25.09 -1.06 11.94
CA ASP A 243 -25.80 -0.10 11.11
C ASP A 243 -25.46 1.36 11.51
N VAL A 244 -26.09 2.31 10.82
CA VAL A 244 -26.05 3.74 11.17
C VAL A 244 -26.60 3.94 12.59
N ASP A 245 -25.98 4.87 13.33
CA ASP A 245 -26.34 5.19 14.73
C ASP A 245 -26.17 4.06 15.76
N GLU A 246 -25.34 3.06 15.45
CA GLU A 246 -24.96 1.98 16.39
C GLU A 246 -23.47 2.07 16.82
N PRO A 247 -23.08 3.08 17.64
CA PRO A 247 -21.68 3.28 18.02
C PRO A 247 -21.12 2.10 18.85
N ASP A 248 -21.97 1.43 19.63
CA ASP A 248 -21.62 0.27 20.48
C ASP A 248 -21.01 -0.89 19.68
N PHE A 249 -21.34 -1.01 18.39
CA PHE A 249 -20.92 -2.10 17.51
C PHE A 249 -19.77 -1.71 16.57
N THR A 250 -19.23 -0.50 16.74
CA THR A 250 -18.11 -0.03 15.92
C THR A 250 -16.85 -0.84 16.24
N PRO A 251 -16.16 -1.40 15.22
CA PRO A 251 -14.87 -2.04 15.43
C PRO A 251 -13.85 -1.08 16.04
N LEU A 252 -13.06 -1.56 17.00
CA LEU A 252 -12.14 -0.72 17.76
C LEU A 252 -10.83 -1.44 18.02
N ALA A 253 -9.74 -0.66 18.05
CA ALA A 253 -8.40 -1.16 18.36
C ALA A 253 -7.69 -0.27 19.39
N ARG A 254 -7.36 -0.83 20.56
CA ARG A 254 -6.62 -0.11 21.62
C ARG A 254 -5.28 -0.77 21.88
N ARG A 255 -4.33 0.04 22.36
CA ARG A 255 -2.99 -0.41 22.73
C ARG A 255 -2.91 -0.54 24.24
N ASN A 256 -2.31 -1.63 24.71
CA ASN A 256 -1.83 -1.73 26.08
C ASN A 256 -0.57 -0.84 26.25
N PRO A 257 -0.58 0.19 27.12
CA PRO A 257 0.57 1.07 27.31
C PRO A 257 1.82 0.39 27.87
N GLN A 258 1.65 -0.71 28.61
CA GLN A 258 2.74 -1.41 29.28
C GLN A 258 3.37 -2.48 28.38
N THR A 259 2.55 -3.27 27.70
CA THR A 259 3.03 -4.42 26.90
C THR A 259 3.18 -4.10 25.41
N GLY A 260 2.59 -3.01 24.94
CA GLY A 260 2.58 -2.63 23.52
C GLY A 260 1.66 -3.49 22.64
N LYS A 261 0.97 -4.48 23.21
CA LYS A 261 -0.04 -5.28 22.53
C LYS A 261 -1.19 -4.42 22.01
N ILE A 262 -1.75 -4.78 20.87
CA ILE A 262 -2.99 -4.18 20.36
C ILE A 262 -4.11 -5.18 20.56
N ALA A 263 -5.15 -4.79 21.29
CA ALA A 263 -6.40 -5.51 21.35
C ALA A 263 -7.40 -4.91 20.37
N ILE A 264 -8.12 -5.77 19.68
CA ILE A 264 -9.10 -5.44 18.64
C ILE A 264 -10.42 -6.09 19.01
N LEU A 265 -11.51 -5.33 18.91
CA LEU A 265 -12.88 -5.81 18.94
C LEU A 265 -13.46 -5.69 17.54
N LEU A 266 -13.90 -6.82 16.98
CA LEU A 266 -14.54 -6.86 15.66
C LEU A 266 -15.91 -7.51 15.79
N LEU A 267 -16.94 -6.86 15.28
CA LEU A 267 -18.28 -7.43 15.12
C LEU A 267 -18.49 -7.69 13.62
N CYS A 268 -18.17 -8.89 13.17
CA CYS A 268 -18.24 -9.28 11.76
C CYS A 268 -19.33 -10.32 11.48
N MET A 269 -19.69 -10.44 10.20
CA MET A 269 -20.67 -11.44 9.75
C MET A 269 -20.03 -12.83 9.64
N GLU A 270 -18.78 -12.88 9.19
CA GLU A 270 -17.96 -14.10 9.14
C GLU A 270 -17.54 -14.56 10.55
N ASN A 271 -17.61 -15.87 10.81
CA ASN A 271 -17.29 -16.48 12.10
C ASN A 271 -16.09 -17.45 12.03
N ASP A 272 -15.62 -17.80 10.84
CA ASP A 272 -14.46 -18.67 10.68
C ASP A 272 -13.18 -18.00 11.21
N LYS A 273 -12.59 -18.62 12.23
CA LYS A 273 -11.40 -18.14 12.93
C LYS A 273 -10.20 -17.99 11.99
N ASP A 274 -10.02 -18.91 11.05
CA ASP A 274 -8.89 -18.89 10.12
C ASP A 274 -9.07 -17.77 9.09
N ILE A 275 -10.29 -17.52 8.63
CA ILE A 275 -10.60 -16.40 7.72
C ILE A 275 -10.35 -15.06 8.44
N ILE A 276 -10.79 -14.93 9.68
CA ILE A 276 -10.59 -13.71 10.48
C ILE A 276 -9.10 -13.44 10.70
N ILE A 277 -8.33 -14.46 11.13
CA ILE A 277 -6.88 -14.34 11.31
C ILE A 277 -6.22 -13.95 10.00
N ASN A 278 -6.60 -14.57 8.88
CA ASN A 278 -6.04 -14.27 7.57
C ASN A 278 -6.35 -12.84 7.11
N SER A 279 -7.55 -12.33 7.39
CA SER A 279 -7.93 -10.95 7.07
C SER A 279 -7.04 -9.92 7.77
N VAL A 280 -6.81 -10.13 9.07
CA VAL A 280 -5.88 -9.31 9.86
C VAL A 280 -4.44 -9.47 9.35
N ALA A 281 -3.99 -10.72 9.15
CA ALA A 281 -2.64 -11.08 8.70
C ALA A 281 -2.26 -10.39 7.39
N HIS A 282 -3.18 -10.36 6.42
CA HIS A 282 -2.99 -9.82 5.09
C HIS A 282 -3.23 -8.31 4.99
N THR A 283 -3.51 -7.61 6.11
CA THR A 283 -3.54 -6.16 6.13
C THR A 283 -2.16 -5.59 5.77
N PRO A 284 -2.05 -4.57 4.89
CA PRO A 284 -0.77 -4.01 4.51
C PRO A 284 -0.22 -3.16 5.66
N ILE A 285 1.09 -3.21 5.84
CA ILE A 285 1.79 -2.23 6.66
C ILE A 285 1.87 -0.94 5.86
N LEU A 286 1.31 0.13 6.41
CA LEU A 286 1.35 1.47 5.86
C LEU A 286 2.79 2.01 5.92
N GLU A 287 3.27 2.54 4.81
CA GLU A 287 4.56 3.22 4.70
C GLU A 287 4.60 4.45 5.61
N SER A 288 3.49 5.19 5.69
CA SER A 288 3.34 6.34 6.58
C SER A 288 3.42 5.98 8.07
N ALA A 289 3.02 4.76 8.44
CA ALA A 289 3.06 4.25 9.81
C ALA A 289 4.38 3.53 10.16
N LYS A 290 5.10 3.02 9.17
CA LYS A 290 6.34 2.26 9.37
C LYS A 290 7.39 3.09 10.10
N ARG A 291 7.94 2.54 11.19
CA ARG A 291 9.02 3.15 11.98
C ARG A 291 10.13 2.12 12.24
N LYS A 292 11.38 2.58 12.37
CA LYS A 292 12.56 1.74 12.60
C LYS A 292 13.44 2.24 13.76
N PRO A 293 12.92 2.34 15.00
CA PRO A 293 13.72 2.71 16.17
C PRO A 293 14.95 1.80 16.40
N SER A 294 14.93 0.55 15.94
CA SER A 294 16.07 -0.37 16.00
C SER A 294 17.36 0.21 15.40
N LEU A 295 17.25 0.99 14.30
CA LEU A 295 18.39 1.66 13.66
C LEU A 295 19.01 2.70 14.58
N PHE A 296 18.18 3.48 15.28
CA PHE A 296 18.64 4.46 16.25
C PHE A 296 19.39 3.80 17.41
N TYR A 297 18.83 2.74 18.00
CA TYR A 297 19.49 2.00 19.07
C TYR A 297 20.80 1.34 18.63
N LYS A 298 20.86 0.85 17.38
CA LYS A 298 22.08 0.25 16.82
C LYS A 298 23.19 1.28 16.68
N ASN A 299 22.88 2.48 16.22
CA ASN A 299 23.85 3.57 16.08
C ASN A 299 24.40 4.01 17.44
N LEU A 300 23.52 4.23 18.44
CA LEU A 300 23.97 4.58 19.79
C LEU A 300 24.87 3.53 20.44
N LYS A 301 24.62 2.23 20.20
CA LYS A 301 25.48 1.15 20.71
C LYS A 301 26.82 1.07 19.97
N LYS A 302 26.89 1.56 18.74
CA LYS A 302 28.13 1.62 17.95
C LYS A 302 29.01 2.78 18.42
N ASP A 303 28.41 3.93 18.70
CA ASP A 303 29.14 5.12 19.18
C ASP A 303 29.68 4.95 20.61
N LYS A 304 29.06 4.10 21.44
CA LYS A 304 29.57 3.74 22.78
C LYS A 304 30.73 2.71 22.76
N LYS A 305 31.07 2.17 21.59
CA LYS A 305 32.17 1.19 21.41
C LYS A 305 33.41 1.81 20.76
N VAL A 306 33.40 3.12 20.54
CA VAL A 306 34.54 3.95 20.12
C VAL A 306 34.95 4.81 21.31
#